data_AF-A0A3B0UAU6-F1
#
_entry.id   AF-A0A3B0UAU6-F1
#
_cell.length_a   1.000
_cell.length_b   1.000
_cell.length_c   1.000
_cell.angle_alpha   90.00
_cell.angle_beta   90.00
_cell.angle_gamma   90.00
#
_symmetry.space_group_name_H-M   'P 1'
#
loop_
_entity.id
_entity.type
_entity.pdbx_description
1 polymer ?
#
loop_
_entity_poly.entity_id
_entity_poly.type
_entity_poly.pdbx_seq_one_letter_code
_entity_poly.pdbx_strand_id
1 'polypeptide(L)'
;TKEGGVFMGIIPFINKPSKKIDINVLSKKPLYPNNLQEINSLDDYRIIATYKTGFLGVTAITDMNYINRKIKKTNDNTYSILGEIDLKINVAGVNISNISYKSEEKIDISKGIVFQKFVENSGSYFTIQLINE
;
A
#
# COMPACT_ATOMS: atom_id res chain seq x y z
N THR A 1 0.87 -24.76 -5.95
CA THR A 1 0.23 -23.46 -6.24
C THR A 1 1.12 -22.39 -5.67
N LYS A 2 1.65 -21.46 -6.47
CA LYS A 2 2.38 -20.31 -5.92
C LYS A 2 1.37 -19.53 -5.10
N GLU A 3 1.51 -19.53 -3.79
CA GLU A 3 0.80 -18.61 -2.90
C GLU A 3 1.17 -17.21 -3.38
N GLY A 4 0.26 -16.61 -4.16
CA GLY A 4 0.40 -15.23 -4.57
C GLY A 4 0.41 -14.42 -3.28
N GLY A 5 1.54 -13.76 -3.00
CA GLY A 5 1.66 -12.89 -1.83
C GLY A 5 0.45 -11.96 -1.81
N VAL A 6 -0.35 -12.07 -0.75
CA VAL A 6 -1.53 -11.23 -0.57
C VAL A 6 -1.03 -9.80 -0.44
N PHE A 7 -1.18 -9.02 -1.51
CA PHE A 7 -1.05 -7.58 -1.43
C PHE A 7 -2.26 -7.07 -0.65
N MET A 8 -2.12 -6.88 0.66
CA MET A 8 -3.00 -5.99 1.44
C MET A 8 -2.66 -4.54 1.09
N GLY A 9 -2.82 -4.23 -0.19
CA GLY A 9 -2.79 -2.86 -0.68
C GLY A 9 -4.17 -2.29 -0.53
N ILE A 10 -4.28 -1.35 0.38
CA ILE A 10 -5.48 -0.57 0.53
C ILE A 10 -5.45 0.40 -0.64
N ILE A 11 -6.37 0.24 -1.57
CA ILE A 11 -6.77 1.34 -2.45
C ILE A 11 -8.02 1.89 -1.77
N PRO A 12 -7.88 2.80 -0.77
CA PRO A 12 -8.95 3.09 0.18
C PRO A 12 -10.14 3.82 -0.46
N PHE A 13 -10.04 4.17 -1.75
CA PHE A 13 -10.93 5.13 -2.41
C PHE A 13 -11.51 4.66 -3.73
N ILE A 14 -11.46 3.36 -4.02
CA ILE A 14 -12.21 2.88 -5.18
C ILE A 14 -13.69 2.75 -4.80
N ASN A 15 -14.43 3.84 -5.00
CA ASN A 15 -15.88 3.78 -4.93
C ASN A 15 -16.40 2.96 -6.12
N LYS A 16 -16.82 1.70 -5.84
CA LYS A 16 -17.33 0.73 -6.83
C LYS A 16 -16.36 0.51 -8.00
N PRO A 17 -15.23 -0.20 -7.78
CA PRO A 17 -14.36 -0.61 -8.88
C PRO A 17 -15.17 -1.42 -9.87
N SER A 18 -14.84 -1.32 -11.16
CA SER A 18 -15.15 -2.41 -12.08
C SER A 18 -14.65 -3.74 -11.52
N LYS A 19 -15.22 -4.86 -12.00
CA LYS A 19 -14.81 -6.22 -11.60
C LYS A 19 -13.30 -6.50 -11.75
N LYS A 20 -12.58 -5.68 -12.51
CA LYS A 20 -11.14 -5.77 -12.76
C LYS A 20 -10.45 -4.47 -12.39
N ILE A 21 -9.28 -4.59 -11.77
CA ILE A 21 -8.32 -3.52 -11.53
C ILE A 21 -6.99 -4.01 -12.14
N ASP A 22 -6.39 -3.21 -13.00
CA ASP A 22 -5.08 -3.49 -13.57
C ASP A 22 -4.01 -2.82 -12.72
N ILE A 23 -3.05 -3.60 -12.22
CA ILE A 23 -1.96 -3.14 -11.36
C ILE A 23 -0.65 -3.21 -12.15
N ASN A 24 0.01 -2.07 -12.31
CA ASN A 24 1.33 -1.98 -12.92
C ASN A 24 2.35 -1.54 -11.85
N VAL A 25 3.32 -2.41 -11.56
CA VAL A 25 4.42 -2.12 -10.64
C VAL A 25 5.56 -1.52 -11.46
N LEU A 26 5.94 -0.29 -11.14
CA LEU A 26 7.02 0.42 -11.85
C LEU A 26 8.39 0.22 -11.19
N SER A 27 8.43 -0.24 -9.95
CA SER A 27 9.66 -0.45 -9.19
C SER A 27 10.34 -1.78 -9.53
N LYS A 28 11.66 -1.75 -9.70
CA LYS A 28 12.50 -2.94 -9.97
C LYS A 28 12.77 -3.78 -8.71
N LYS A 29 12.75 -3.13 -7.55
CA LYS A 29 12.98 -3.75 -6.24
C LYS A 29 11.63 -4.08 -5.59
N PRO A 30 11.55 -5.19 -4.82
CA PRO A 30 10.28 -5.58 -4.21
C PRO A 30 9.84 -4.60 -3.12
N LEU A 31 8.53 -4.53 -2.89
CA LEU A 31 7.94 -3.73 -1.80
C LEU A 31 8.39 -4.22 -0.42
N TYR A 32 8.62 -5.52 -0.27
CA TYR A 32 9.16 -6.12 0.94
C TYR A 32 10.47 -6.83 0.59
N PRO A 33 11.56 -6.63 1.35
CA PRO A 33 12.78 -7.39 1.11
C PRO A 33 12.54 -8.87 1.44
N ASN A 34 13.20 -9.76 0.69
CA ASN A 34 13.06 -11.21 0.87
C ASN A 34 13.50 -11.68 2.26
N ASN A 35 14.48 -10.99 2.85
CA ASN A 35 14.96 -11.23 4.21
C ASN A 35 14.69 -9.97 5.03
N LEU A 36 13.80 -10.08 6.01
CA LEU A 36 13.51 -8.99 6.93
C LEU A 36 14.68 -8.82 7.91
N GLN A 37 15.23 -7.63 7.90
CA GLN A 37 16.27 -7.16 8.81
C GLN A 37 16.09 -5.66 9.01
N GLU A 38 16.75 -5.08 10.00
CA GLU A 38 16.73 -3.63 10.17
C GLU A 38 17.40 -2.95 8.97
N ILE A 39 16.70 -1.98 8.40
CA ILE A 39 17.14 -1.23 7.22
C ILE A 39 16.72 0.22 7.42
N ASN A 40 17.71 1.13 7.48
CA ASN A 40 17.46 2.54 7.75
C ASN A 40 16.83 3.29 6.57
N SER A 41 16.97 2.76 5.35
CA SER A 41 16.38 3.33 4.13
C SER A 41 16.16 2.24 3.09
N LEU A 42 14.95 2.18 2.56
CA LEU A 42 14.53 1.32 1.46
C LEU A 42 14.24 2.18 0.23
N ASP A 43 14.47 1.62 -0.96
CA ASP A 43 14.11 2.26 -2.22
C ASP A 43 12.61 2.54 -2.30
N ASP A 44 12.25 3.64 -2.96
CA ASP A 44 10.85 3.98 -3.21
C ASP A 44 10.13 2.88 -4.03
N TYR A 45 8.86 2.68 -3.73
CA TYR A 45 8.02 1.71 -4.42
C TYR A 45 6.83 2.37 -5.08
N ARG A 46 6.69 2.22 -6.40
CA ARG A 46 5.64 2.87 -7.17
C ARG A 46 4.74 1.86 -7.87
N ILE A 47 3.44 2.06 -7.69
CA ILE A 47 2.37 1.26 -8.29
C ILE A 47 1.41 2.20 -9.01
N ILE A 48 0.99 1.82 -10.21
CA ILE A 48 -0.15 2.45 -10.89
C ILE A 48 -1.29 1.44 -10.93
N ALA A 49 -2.41 1.79 -10.30
CA ALA A 49 -3.66 1.06 -10.41
C ALA A 49 -4.57 1.76 -11.42
N THR A 50 -5.05 1.01 -12.42
CA THR A 50 -6.01 1.50 -13.42
C THR A 50 -7.29 0.69 -13.32
N TYR A 51 -8.43 1.36 -13.28
CA TYR A 51 -9.74 0.71 -13.18
C TYR A 51 -10.81 1.58 -13.82
N LYS A 52 -11.96 0.96 -14.12
CA LYS A 52 -13.14 1.69 -14.58
C LYS A 52 -14.02 2.03 -13.37
N THR A 53 -14.45 3.28 -13.27
CA THR A 53 -15.41 3.70 -12.23
C THR A 53 -16.84 3.41 -12.67
N GLY A 54 -17.74 3.22 -11.70
CA GLY A 54 -19.16 2.94 -11.95
C GLY A 54 -19.93 4.00 -12.75
N PHE A 55 -21.14 3.61 -13.19
CA PHE A 55 -22.14 4.29 -14.04
C PHE A 55 -21.70 4.77 -15.43
N LEU A 56 -20.53 5.40 -15.57
CA LEU A 56 -20.09 6.00 -16.84
C LEU A 56 -18.90 5.26 -17.49
N GLY A 57 -18.32 4.24 -16.84
CA GLY A 57 -17.20 3.50 -17.40
C GLY A 57 -15.96 4.36 -17.66
N VAL A 58 -15.82 5.45 -16.89
CA VAL A 58 -14.68 6.36 -16.98
C VAL A 58 -13.45 5.71 -16.39
N THR A 59 -12.29 5.95 -17.01
CA THR A 59 -11.02 5.43 -16.50
C THR A 59 -10.56 6.25 -15.32
N ALA A 60 -10.27 5.57 -14.22
CA ALA A 60 -9.57 6.11 -13.07
C ALA A 60 -8.17 5.51 -12.98
N ILE A 61 -7.22 6.34 -12.58
CA ILE A 61 -5.81 5.99 -12.39
C ILE A 61 -5.40 6.46 -11.01
N THR A 62 -4.94 5.54 -10.17
CA THR A 62 -4.30 5.83 -8.89
C THR A 62 -2.81 5.57 -9.03
N ASP A 63 -2.02 6.63 -8.92
CA ASP A 63 -0.56 6.56 -8.81
C ASP A 63 -0.20 6.57 -7.32
N MET A 64 0.40 5.47 -6.86
CA MET A 64 0.70 5.21 -5.46
C MET A 64 2.21 5.09 -5.29
N ASN A 65 2.77 5.94 -4.45
CA ASN A 65 4.21 6.02 -4.19
C ASN A 65 4.46 5.78 -2.70
N TYR A 66 5.18 4.71 -2.38
CA TYR A 66 5.67 4.44 -1.05
C TYR A 66 7.09 4.99 -0.95
N ILE A 67 7.30 5.96 -0.06
CA ILE A 67 8.54 6.71 0.07
C ILE A 67 9.01 6.75 1.52
N ASN A 68 10.25 7.20 1.74
CA ASN A 68 10.82 7.39 3.08
C ASN A 68 10.74 6.12 3.95
N ARG A 69 10.87 4.97 3.29
CA ARG A 69 10.65 3.66 3.89
C ARG A 69 11.84 3.19 4.72
N LYS A 70 11.57 2.55 5.86
CA LYS A 70 12.58 1.90 6.71
C LYS A 70 11.99 0.71 7.46
N ILE A 71 12.85 -0.23 7.83
CA ILE A 71 12.49 -1.41 8.63
C ILE A 71 13.15 -1.32 10.00
N LYS A 72 12.36 -1.50 11.04
CA LYS A 72 12.83 -1.62 12.43
C LYS A 72 12.41 -2.95 13.00
N LYS A 73 13.29 -3.61 13.76
CA LYS A 73 12.91 -4.80 14.53
C LYS A 73 12.10 -4.31 15.74
N THR A 74 10.94 -4.91 15.97
CA THR A 74 10.10 -4.56 17.14
C THR A 74 10.21 -5.61 18.24
N ASN A 75 10.32 -6.88 17.88
CA ASN A 75 10.65 -7.99 18.77
C ASN A 75 11.33 -9.11 17.94
N ASP A 76 11.60 -10.27 18.54
CA ASP A 76 12.34 -11.33 17.88
C ASP A 76 11.72 -11.85 16.58
N ASN A 77 10.40 -11.81 16.46
CA ASN A 77 9.67 -12.36 15.31
C ASN A 77 8.88 -11.30 14.52
N THR A 78 9.01 -10.02 14.86
CA THR A 78 8.22 -8.95 14.25
C THR A 78 9.09 -7.77 13.84
N TYR A 79 8.81 -7.26 12.65
CA TYR A 79 9.39 -6.04 12.11
C TYR A 79 8.30 -5.02 11.83
N SER A 80 8.60 -3.74 12.04
CA SER A 80 7.78 -2.63 11.55
C SER A 80 8.42 -2.03 10.32
N ILE A 81 7.64 -1.92 9.24
CA ILE A 81 7.97 -1.06 8.10
C ILE A 81 7.26 0.26 8.31
N LEU A 82 8.05 1.32 8.38
CA LEU A 82 7.57 2.69 8.51
C LEU A 82 7.84 3.41 7.20
N GLY A 83 6.94 4.30 6.80
CA GLY A 83 7.13 5.10 5.60
C GLY A 83 6.00 6.10 5.39
N GLU A 84 5.96 6.63 4.19
CA GLU A 84 4.91 7.51 3.71
C GLU A 84 4.32 6.94 2.41
N ILE A 85 3.03 7.17 2.19
CA ILE A 85 2.33 6.75 0.98
C ILE A 85 1.63 7.97 0.40
N ASP A 86 2.06 8.35 -0.80
CA ASP A 86 1.43 9.39 -1.59
C ASP A 86 0.55 8.77 -2.68
N LEU A 87 -0.71 9.20 -2.70
CA LEU A 87 -1.73 8.78 -3.65
C LEU A 87 -2.12 9.97 -4.51
N LYS A 88 -2.02 9.81 -5.82
CA LYS A 88 -2.57 10.74 -6.81
C LYS A 88 -3.66 10.06 -7.59
N ILE A 89 -4.89 10.56 -7.47
CA ILE A 89 -6.07 9.96 -8.13
C ILE A 89 -6.49 10.86 -9.29
N ASN A 90 -6.55 10.29 -10.48
CA ASN A 90 -7.04 10.96 -11.68
C ASN A 90 -8.24 10.20 -12.24
N VAL A 91 -9.29 10.92 -12.64
CA VAL A 91 -10.49 10.35 -13.28
C VAL A 91 -10.71 11.10 -14.58
N ALA A 92 -10.87 10.37 -15.68
CA ALA A 92 -11.06 10.96 -17.01
C ALA A 92 -9.99 12.00 -17.39
N GLY A 93 -8.76 11.82 -16.93
CA GLY A 93 -7.63 12.73 -17.17
C GLY A 93 -7.55 13.93 -16.22
N VAL A 94 -8.50 14.10 -15.30
CA VAL A 94 -8.51 15.19 -14.31
C VAL A 94 -8.04 14.67 -12.96
N ASN A 95 -7.12 15.38 -12.30
CA ASN A 95 -6.73 15.08 -10.93
C ASN A 95 -7.86 15.46 -9.98
N ILE A 96 -8.36 14.49 -9.22
CA ILE A 96 -9.48 14.69 -8.30
C ILE A 96 -9.06 14.68 -6.83
N SER A 97 -7.88 14.12 -6.52
CA SER A 97 -7.39 14.03 -5.16
C SER A 97 -5.89 13.76 -5.13
N ASN A 98 -5.24 14.31 -4.10
CA ASN A 98 -3.90 13.96 -3.67
C ASN A 98 -3.97 13.69 -2.16
N ILE A 99 -3.51 12.52 -1.74
CA ILE A 99 -3.62 12.07 -0.35
C ILE A 99 -2.26 11.54 0.10
N SER A 100 -1.81 11.96 1.26
CA SER A 100 -0.56 11.50 1.86
C SER A 100 -0.83 10.86 3.21
N TYR A 101 -0.25 9.69 3.42
CA TYR A 101 -0.33 8.95 4.66
C TYR A 101 1.05 8.73 5.25
N LYS A 102 1.16 8.84 6.57
CA LYS A 102 2.20 8.11 7.30
C LYS A 102 1.74 6.68 7.49
N SER A 103 2.55 5.72 7.07
CA SER A 103 2.24 4.29 7.14
C SER A 103 3.12 3.57 8.17
N GLU A 104 2.49 2.72 8.97
CA GLU A 104 3.15 1.72 9.80
C GLU A 104 2.56 0.35 9.48
N GLU A 105 3.41 -0.59 9.08
CA GLU A 105 3.03 -1.98 8.82
C GLU A 105 3.85 -2.90 9.73
N LYS A 106 3.20 -3.84 10.42
CA LYS A 106 3.87 -4.85 11.25
C LYS A 106 3.84 -6.18 10.52
N ILE A 107 5.02 -6.76 10.36
CA ILE A 107 5.23 -8.03 9.67
C ILE A 107 5.79 -9.03 10.66
N ASP A 108 5.01 -10.06 10.94
CA ASP A 108 5.47 -11.24 11.66
C ASP A 108 6.14 -12.21 10.68
N ILE A 109 7.28 -12.78 11.05
CA ILE A 109 8.07 -13.66 10.17
C ILE A 109 7.27 -14.90 9.73
N SER A 110 6.37 -15.39 10.58
CA SER A 110 5.55 -16.58 10.32
C SER A 110 4.19 -16.27 9.70
N LYS A 111 3.59 -15.13 10.02
CA LYS A 111 2.23 -14.76 9.60
C LYS A 111 2.17 -13.75 8.46
N GLY A 112 3.29 -13.14 8.09
CA GLY A 112 3.32 -12.01 7.16
C GLY A 112 2.76 -10.74 7.82
N ILE A 113 2.04 -9.91 7.05
CA ILE A 113 1.49 -8.64 7.56
C ILE A 113 0.36 -8.92 8.56
N VAL A 114 0.55 -8.49 9.81
CA VAL A 114 -0.43 -8.68 10.89
C VAL A 114 -1.17 -7.40 11.26
N PHE A 115 -0.62 -6.25 10.92
CA PHE A 115 -1.21 -4.94 11.22
C PHE A 115 -0.71 -3.88 10.24
N GLN A 116 -1.58 -2.97 9.85
CA GLN A 116 -1.24 -1.78 9.09
C GLN A 116 -2.01 -0.57 9.64
N LYS A 117 -1.38 0.59 9.70
CA LYS A 117 -1.96 1.86 10.12
C LYS A 117 -1.57 2.96 9.14
N PHE A 118 -2.55 3.76 8.75
CA PHE A 118 -2.38 4.87 7.82
C PHE A 118 -2.95 6.12 8.45
N VAL A 119 -2.13 7.15 8.60
CA VAL A 119 -2.49 8.40 9.27
C VAL A 119 -2.36 9.55 8.29
N GLU A 120 -3.45 10.26 8.04
CA GLU A 120 -3.48 11.48 7.22
C GLU A 120 -2.86 12.66 7.98
N ASN A 121 -2.53 13.72 7.25
CA ASN A 121 -2.04 14.97 7.85
C ASN A 121 -3.05 15.61 8.84
N SER A 122 -4.35 15.34 8.68
CA SER A 122 -5.40 15.77 9.60
C SER A 122 -5.39 15.04 10.95
N GLY A 123 -4.62 13.95 11.07
CA GLY A 123 -4.64 13.03 12.21
C GLY A 123 -5.71 11.95 12.09
N SER A 124 -6.63 12.04 11.11
CA SER A 124 -7.54 10.94 10.78
C SER A 124 -6.73 9.71 10.38
N TYR A 125 -7.20 8.53 10.79
CA TYR A 125 -6.50 7.29 10.51
C TYR A 125 -7.46 6.12 10.34
N PHE A 126 -6.97 5.09 9.69
CA PHE A 126 -7.59 3.77 9.67
C PHE A 126 -6.53 2.69 9.84
N THR A 127 -6.99 1.50 10.20
CA THR A 127 -6.13 0.35 10.48
C THR A 127 -6.68 -0.89 9.81
N ILE A 128 -5.79 -1.77 9.37
CA ILE A 128 -6.10 -3.15 9.02
C ILE A 128 -5.37 -4.07 9.99
N GLN A 129 -6.05 -5.10 10.46
CA GLN A 129 -5.49 -6.06 11.39
C GLN A 129 -5.89 -7.48 10.98
N LEU A 130 -4.91 -8.39 11.01
CA LEU A 130 -5.18 -9.81 10.84
C LEU A 130 -5.96 -10.33 12.07
N ILE A 131 -7.14 -10.87 11.81
CA ILE A 131 -7.94 -11.56 12.82
C ILE A 131 -7.66 -13.05 12.63
N ASN A 132 -7.10 -13.70 13.66
CA ASN A 132 -6.97 -15.16 13.65
C ASN A 132 -8.29 -15.72 14.18
N GLU A 133 -9.02 -16.46 13.34
CA GLU A 133 -10.13 -17.32 13.75
C GLU A 133 -9.60 -18.67 14.23
#